data_AF-A0A950SX13-F1
#
_entry.id   AF-A0A950SX13-F1
#
_cell.length_a   1.000
_cell.length_b   1.000
_cell.length_c   1.000
_cell.angle_alpha   90.00
_cell.angle_beta   90.00
_cell.angle_gamma   90.00
#
_symmetry.space_group_name_H-M   'P 1'
#
loop_
_entity.id
_entity.type
_entity.pdbx_description
1 polymer ?
#
loop_
_entity_poly.entity_id
_entity_poly.type
_entity_poly.pdbx_seq_one_letter_code
_entity_poly.pdbx_strand_id
1 'polypeptide(L)'
;MHVMYFTEQPMSAYPAQIGLDFGATALMFSNKYFDPVAGSRLYNEYLEHYIYAEEMGVEGFMLNEHHNAPFCMQAKCNIFASILAAVTKKAKIVLLGNPLPLAENPVRLAEE
;
A
#
# COMPACT_ATOMS: atom_id res chain seq x y z
N MET A 1 8.14 6.56 -22.99
CA MET A 1 8.55 6.42 -21.58
C MET A 1 7.25 6.33 -20.78
N HIS A 2 7.07 5.30 -19.96
CA HIS A 2 5.85 5.17 -19.16
C HIS A 2 5.96 6.00 -17.88
N VAL A 3 4.94 6.80 -17.57
CA VAL A 3 4.84 7.50 -16.28
C VAL A 3 4.00 6.64 -15.33
N MET A 4 4.57 6.31 -14.17
CA MET A 4 3.94 5.43 -13.18
C MET A 4 3.83 6.14 -11.83
N TYR A 5 2.69 6.02 -11.15
CA TYR A 5 2.47 6.57 -9.82
C TYR A 5 2.75 5.52 -8.73
N PHE A 6 3.42 5.94 -7.67
CA PHE A 6 3.78 5.10 -6.53
C PHE A 6 3.57 5.87 -5.23
N THR A 7 2.99 5.19 -4.25
CA THR A 7 2.92 5.63 -2.87
C THR A 7 2.95 4.41 -1.97
N GLU A 8 3.66 4.50 -0.85
CA GLU A 8 3.64 3.43 0.15
C GLU A 8 2.34 3.41 0.96
N GLN A 9 1.46 4.41 0.79
CA GLN A 9 0.23 4.54 1.60
C GLN A 9 0.52 4.60 3.11
N PRO A 10 1.28 5.59 3.60
CA PRO A 10 1.65 5.65 5.01
C PRO A 10 0.44 5.84 5.94
N MET A 11 0.47 5.22 7.11
CA MET A 11 -0.49 5.49 8.19
C MET A 11 -0.21 6.84 8.85
N SER A 12 -0.27 7.95 8.12
CA SER A 12 0.24 9.27 8.52
C SER A 12 -0.36 9.86 9.81
N ALA A 13 -1.43 9.26 10.35
CA ALA A 13 -2.05 9.65 11.60
C ALA A 13 -1.40 9.05 12.86
N TYR A 14 -0.41 8.15 12.73
CA TYR A 14 0.34 7.66 13.89
C TYR A 14 1.13 8.80 14.57
N PRO A 15 1.40 8.73 15.89
CA PRO A 15 2.17 9.75 16.59
C PRO A 15 3.64 9.75 16.14
N ALA A 16 3.95 10.54 15.12
CA ALA A 16 5.26 10.58 14.45
C ALA A 16 6.43 10.81 15.42
N GLN A 17 6.26 11.72 16.39
CA GLN A 17 7.31 11.99 17.38
C GLN A 17 7.66 10.75 18.21
N ILE A 18 6.67 9.96 18.62
CA ILE A 18 6.91 8.70 19.35
C ILE A 18 7.66 7.70 18.46
N GLY A 19 7.35 7.66 17.16
CA GLY A 19 8.09 6.84 16.21
C GLY A 19 9.55 7.29 16.06
N LEU A 20 9.80 8.60 15.98
CA LEU A 20 11.14 9.17 15.91
C LEU A 20 11.95 8.88 17.18
N ASP A 21 11.34 9.05 18.35
CA ASP A 21 11.98 8.78 19.64
C ASP A 21 12.30 7.28 19.82
N PHE A 22 11.46 6.40 19.29
CA PHE A 22 11.69 4.95 19.30
C PHE A 22 12.81 4.51 18.32
N GLY A 23 12.97 5.21 17.19
CA GLY A 23 14.05 5.00 16.23
C GLY A 23 13.96 3.76 15.33
N ALA A 24 13.15 2.76 15.68
CA ALA A 24 12.96 1.52 14.92
C ALA A 24 11.50 1.31 14.47
N THR A 25 11.00 2.17 13.58
CA THR A 25 9.57 2.15 13.19
C THR A 25 9.19 0.97 12.29
N ALA A 26 10.15 0.40 11.56
CA ALA A 26 9.95 -0.84 10.80
C ALA A 26 10.05 -2.06 11.74
N LEU A 27 9.10 -2.99 11.62
CA LEU A 27 9.03 -4.29 12.31
C LEU A 27 8.79 -4.23 13.83
N MET A 28 9.41 -3.29 14.54
CA MET A 28 9.47 -3.27 16.00
C MET A 28 8.48 -2.28 16.65
N PHE A 29 7.84 -1.42 15.86
CA PHE A 29 6.91 -0.42 16.39
C PHE A 29 5.57 -1.04 16.76
N SER A 30 5.10 -0.74 17.97
CA SER A 30 3.86 -1.32 18.48
C SER A 30 2.64 -0.85 17.69
N ASN A 31 1.81 -1.81 17.28
CA ASN A 31 0.53 -1.53 16.63
C ASN A 31 -0.50 -0.84 17.55
N LYS A 32 -0.23 -0.67 18.86
CA LYS A 32 -1.09 0.12 19.76
C LYS A 32 -1.25 1.58 19.31
N TYR A 33 -0.32 2.05 18.47
CA TYR A 33 -0.34 3.39 17.88
C TYR A 33 -1.11 3.46 16.55
N PHE A 34 -1.70 2.36 16.09
CA PHE A 34 -2.57 2.34 14.93
C PHE A 34 -3.97 2.84 15.31
N ASP A 35 -4.43 3.88 14.63
CA ASP A 35 -5.82 4.36 14.72
C ASP A 35 -6.64 3.77 13.56
N PRO A 36 -7.60 2.86 13.81
CA PRO A 36 -8.39 2.24 12.76
C PRO A 36 -9.33 3.22 12.04
N VAL A 37 -9.81 4.27 12.71
CA VAL A 37 -10.68 5.28 12.10
C VAL A 37 -9.88 6.10 11.10
N ALA A 38 -8.70 6.57 11.51
CA ALA A 38 -7.81 7.30 10.61
C ALA A 38 -7.25 6.41 9.48
N GLY A 39 -6.95 5.14 9.76
CA GLY A 39 -6.53 4.17 8.73
C GLY A 39 -7.60 3.96 7.67
N SER A 40 -8.87 3.81 8.07
CA SER A 40 -10.00 3.72 7.14
C SER A 40 -10.11 4.95 6.24
N ARG A 41 -10.02 6.15 6.81
CA ARG A 41 -10.03 7.41 6.04
C ARG A 41 -8.86 7.43 5.03
N LEU A 42 -7.65 7.12 5.48
CA LEU A 42 -6.45 7.13 4.64
C LEU A 42 -6.55 6.13 3.48
N TYR A 43 -7.08 4.92 3.68
CA TYR A 43 -7.30 3.97 2.58
C TYR A 43 -8.21 4.55 1.48
N ASN A 44 -9.29 5.23 1.87
CA ASN A 44 -10.20 5.87 0.92
C ASN A 44 -9.50 7.03 0.18
N GLU A 45 -8.76 7.88 0.89
CA GLU A 45 -7.96 8.96 0.29
C GLU A 45 -6.93 8.40 -0.71
N TYR A 46 -6.23 7.32 -0.38
CA TYR A 46 -5.29 6.70 -1.32
C TYR A 46 -5.98 6.16 -2.57
N LEU A 47 -7.16 5.53 -2.44
CA LEU A 47 -7.94 5.10 -3.61
C LEU A 47 -8.31 6.28 -4.50
N GLU A 48 -8.75 7.40 -3.92
CA GLU A 48 -9.02 8.64 -4.66
C GLU A 48 -7.77 9.17 -5.36
N HIS A 49 -6.59 9.11 -4.72
CA HIS A 49 -5.33 9.51 -5.35
C HIS A 49 -4.99 8.66 -6.58
N TYR A 50 -5.19 7.34 -6.52
CA TYR A 50 -4.95 6.45 -7.68
C TYR A 50 -5.92 6.76 -8.82
N ILE A 51 -7.20 6.95 -8.53
CA ILE A 51 -8.22 7.31 -9.53
C ILE A 51 -7.84 8.65 -10.18
N TYR A 52 -7.51 9.65 -9.37
CA TYR A 52 -7.11 10.97 -9.87
C TYR A 52 -5.81 10.92 -10.69
N ALA A 53 -4.84 10.07 -10.30
CA ALA A 53 -3.62 9.88 -11.08
C ALA A 53 -3.93 9.33 -12.49
N GLU A 54 -4.85 8.37 -12.63
CA GLU A 54 -5.31 7.90 -13.94
C GLU A 54 -6.02 9.00 -14.74
N GLU A 55 -6.86 9.82 -14.10
CA GLU A 55 -7.52 10.96 -14.74
C GLU A 55 -6.51 11.98 -15.30
N MET A 56 -5.38 12.18 -14.61
CA MET A 56 -4.30 13.07 -15.02
C MET A 56 -3.34 12.45 -16.06
N GLY A 57 -3.61 11.22 -16.51
CA GLY A 57 -2.86 10.58 -17.60
C GLY A 57 -1.66 9.75 -17.15
N VAL A 58 -1.56 9.37 -15.87
CA VAL A 58 -0.59 8.37 -15.43
C VAL A 58 -0.92 7.02 -16.09
N GLU A 59 0.10 6.34 -16.60
CA GLU A 59 -0.06 5.12 -17.41
C GLU A 59 -0.06 3.84 -16.56
N GLY A 60 0.30 3.92 -15.29
CA GLY A 60 0.20 2.80 -14.37
C GLY A 60 0.53 3.13 -12.92
N PHE A 61 0.28 2.12 -12.09
CA PHE A 61 0.42 2.17 -10.65
C PHE A 61 1.42 1.13 -10.21
N MET A 62 2.29 1.52 -9.30
CA MET A 62 3.22 0.62 -8.63
C MET A 62 2.73 0.42 -7.20
N LEU A 63 2.59 -0.84 -6.78
CA LEU A 63 2.15 -1.20 -5.44
C LEU A 63 3.26 -1.97 -4.73
N ASN A 64 3.51 -1.68 -3.46
CA ASN A 64 4.43 -2.44 -2.62
C ASN A 64 3.67 -3.23 -1.55
N GLU A 65 4.39 -4.15 -0.89
CA GLU A 65 3.90 -4.88 0.28
C GLU A 65 4.87 -4.65 1.44
N HIS A 66 4.33 -4.30 2.61
CA HIS A 66 5.12 -4.23 3.84
C HIS A 66 4.32 -4.72 5.04
N HIS A 67 5.04 -5.30 6.00
CA HIS A 67 4.47 -5.81 7.25
C HIS A 67 5.03 -5.02 8.43
N ASN A 68 4.19 -4.74 9.42
CA ASN A 68 4.57 -4.09 10.69
C ASN A 68 5.35 -2.78 10.51
N ALA A 69 4.94 -1.92 9.58
CA ALA A 69 5.62 -0.65 9.32
C ALA A 69 4.59 0.46 9.08
N PRO A 70 4.61 1.57 9.85
CA PRO A 70 3.62 2.63 9.71
C PRO A 70 3.77 3.44 8.40
N PHE A 71 4.90 3.29 7.69
CA PHE A 71 5.08 3.93 6.39
C PHE A 71 4.35 3.22 5.24
N CYS A 72 3.85 2.00 5.46
CA CYS A 72 3.08 1.27 4.44
C CYS A 72 1.89 0.51 5.02
N MET A 73 0.68 0.89 4.57
CA MET A 73 -0.57 0.23 4.97
C MET A 73 -0.92 -0.96 4.06
N GLN A 74 -0.11 -1.30 3.07
CA GLN A 74 -0.36 -2.43 2.16
C GLN A 74 0.27 -3.72 2.69
N ALA A 75 -0.44 -4.43 3.58
CA ALA A 75 0.01 -5.74 4.08
C ALA A 75 -0.10 -6.88 3.04
N LYS A 76 -0.96 -6.71 2.02
CA LYS A 76 -1.11 -7.61 0.88
C LYS A 76 -1.38 -6.81 -0.38
N CYS A 77 -0.39 -6.71 -1.26
CA CYS A 77 -0.50 -5.89 -2.47
C CYS A 77 -1.57 -6.40 -3.45
N ASN A 78 -1.78 -7.72 -3.55
CA ASN A 78 -2.78 -8.34 -4.44
C ASN A 78 -4.22 -7.92 -4.10
N ILE A 79 -4.54 -7.76 -2.81
CA ILE A 79 -5.87 -7.32 -2.38
C ILE A 79 -6.13 -5.90 -2.88
N PHE A 80 -5.19 -4.97 -2.65
CA PHE A 80 -5.34 -3.60 -3.12
C PHE A 80 -5.32 -3.51 -4.64
N ALA A 81 -4.51 -4.34 -5.31
CA ALA A 81 -4.49 -4.45 -6.77
C ALA A 81 -5.85 -4.85 -7.33
N SER A 82 -6.54 -5.81 -6.72
CA SER A 82 -7.88 -6.23 -7.15
C SER A 82 -8.92 -5.10 -7.04
N ILE A 83 -8.82 -4.26 -6.00
CA ILE A 83 -9.66 -3.07 -5.84
C ILE A 83 -9.36 -2.07 -6.96
N LEU A 84 -8.08 -1.76 -7.21
CA LEU A 84 -7.68 -0.86 -8.29
C LEU A 84 -8.13 -1.37 -9.67
N ALA A 85 -8.02 -2.67 -9.91
CA ALA A 85 -8.48 -3.30 -11.15
C ALA A 85 -9.99 -3.13 -11.37
N ALA A 86 -10.79 -3.08 -10.29
CA ALA A 86 -12.23 -2.87 -10.37
C ALA A 86 -12.60 -1.40 -10.62
N VAL A 87 -11.89 -0.45 -10.00
CA VAL A 87 -12.27 0.98 -10.03
C VAL A 87 -11.60 1.79 -11.14
N THR A 88 -10.45 1.34 -11.66
CA THR A 88 -9.72 2.02 -12.75
C THR A 88 -9.98 1.38 -14.11
N LYS A 89 -9.56 2.04 -15.21
CA LYS A 89 -9.93 1.63 -16.58
C LYS A 89 -8.77 1.43 -17.54
N LYS A 90 -7.65 2.10 -17.36
CA LYS A 90 -6.56 2.21 -18.34
C LYS A 90 -5.19 1.97 -17.72
N ALA A 91 -4.98 2.41 -16.48
CA ALA A 91 -3.70 2.32 -15.80
C ALA A 91 -3.27 0.85 -15.63
N LYS A 92 -2.01 0.56 -15.97
CA LYS A 92 -1.41 -0.76 -15.72
C LYS A 92 -1.11 -0.91 -14.23
N ILE A 93 -1.41 -2.06 -13.65
CA ILE A 93 -1.08 -2.34 -12.26
C ILE A 93 0.21 -3.18 -12.23
N VAL A 94 1.21 -2.68 -11.52
CA VAL A 94 2.51 -3.34 -11.32
C VAL A 94 2.69 -3.60 -9.83
N LEU A 95 2.88 -4.86 -9.50
CA LEU A 95 3.27 -5.26 -8.15
C LEU A 95 4.80 -5.17 -8.05
N LEU A 96 5.31 -4.29 -7.21
CA LEU A 96 6.72 -4.21 -6.83
C LEU A 96 7.07 -5.34 -5.83
N GLY A 97 6.63 -6.54 -6.18
CA GLY A 97 6.90 -7.80 -5.51
C GLY A 97 5.91 -8.15 -4.41
N ASN A 98 5.25 -9.30 -4.57
CA ASN A 98 4.90 -10.12 -3.42
C ASN A 98 6.20 -10.68 -2.83
N PRO A 99 6.39 -10.65 -1.50
CA PRO A 99 7.54 -11.27 -0.87
C PRO A 99 7.43 -12.80 -1.00
N LEU A 100 7.91 -13.36 -2.11
CA LEU A 100 7.73 -14.78 -2.48
C LEU A 100 8.13 -15.76 -1.38
N PRO A 101 9.25 -15.56 -0.64
CA PRO A 101 9.60 -16.46 0.47
C PRO A 101 8.61 -16.46 1.64
N LEU A 102 7.73 -15.45 1.73
CA LEU A 102 6.66 -15.37 2.73
C LEU A 102 5.33 -15.95 2.22
N ALA A 103 5.25 -16.37 0.96
CA ALA A 103 4.08 -17.04 0.42
C ALA A 103 4.16 -18.54 0.74
N GLU A 104 3.46 -18.98 1.78
CA GLU A 104 3.43 -20.40 2.20
C GLU A 104 2.91 -21.34 1.10
N ASN A 105 2.01 -20.84 0.24
CA ASN A 105 1.44 -21.60 -0.86
C ASN A 105 1.69 -20.86 -2.20
N PRO A 106 2.62 -21.34 -3.04
CA PRO A 106 2.91 -20.73 -4.33
C PRO A 106 1.76 -20.90 -5.35
N VAL A 107 0.90 -21.91 -5.20
CA VAL A 107 -0.28 -22.08 -6.07
C VAL A 107 -1.29 -20.97 -5.81
N ARG A 108 -1.56 -20.67 -4.53
CA ARG A 108 -2.42 -19.56 -4.14
C ARG A 108 -1.93 -18.24 -4.74
N LEU A 109 -0.63 -17.98 -4.67
CA LEU A 109 -0.06 -16.75 -5.24
C LEU A 109 -0.16 -16.69 -6.77
N ALA A 110 -0.15 -17.83 -7.45
CA ALA A 110 -0.35 -17.89 -8.90
C ALA A 110 -1.83 -17.74 -9.30
N GLU A 111 -2.77 -18.06 -8.40
CA GLU A 111 -4.21 -17.86 -8.59
C GLU A 111 -4.65 -16.42 -8.33
N GLU A 112 -4.00 -15.73 -7.41
CA GLU A 112 -4.18 -14.29 -7.13
C GLU A 112 -3.71 -13.39 -8.28
#